data_AF-A0AA95KQB6-F1
#
_entry.id   AF-A0AA95KQB6-F1
#
_cell.length_a   1.000
_cell.length_b   1.000
_cell.length_c   1.000
_cell.angle_alpha   90.00
_cell.angle_beta   90.00
_cell.angle_gamma   90.00
#
_symmetry.space_group_name_H-M   'P 1'
#
loop_
_entity.id
_entity.type
_entity.pdbx_description
1 polymer ?
#
loop_
_entity_poly.entity_id
_entity_poly.type
_entity_poly.pdbx_seq_one_letter_code
_entity_poly.pdbx_strand_id
1 'polypeptide(L)'
;MAVPDLTDLEKSITQQSINERWRNGGIVAEEVEVELRLSKADRDVTACPAMYWEHNGCTFLVAKTGESRYRSQFFYSAKEQFNTGIEEYTDLGDCVLFLLRLQADHESERNKNFPTA
;
A
#
# COMPACT_ATOMS: atom_id res chain seq x y z
N MET A 1 -7.37 19.95 8.63
CA MET A 1 -7.36 20.14 7.17
C MET A 1 -7.68 18.80 6.55
N ALA A 2 -8.53 18.76 5.52
CA ALA A 2 -8.77 17.55 4.77
C ALA A 2 -7.52 17.17 3.96
N VAL A 3 -7.28 15.87 3.82
CA VAL A 3 -6.23 15.38 2.93
C VAL A 3 -6.73 15.53 1.48
N PRO A 4 -5.90 16.02 0.55
CA PRO A 4 -6.28 16.14 -0.86
C PRO A 4 -6.50 14.77 -1.50
N ASP A 5 -7.37 14.72 -2.51
CA ASP A 5 -7.60 13.53 -3.33
C ASP A 5 -6.34 13.10 -4.08
N LEU A 6 -6.36 11.84 -4.54
CA LEU A 6 -5.36 11.32 -5.46
C LEU A 6 -5.58 11.96 -6.84
N THR A 7 -4.51 12.48 -7.40
CA THR A 7 -4.43 12.97 -8.77
C THR A 7 -4.36 11.81 -9.76
N ASP A 8 -4.75 12.06 -11.01
CA ASP A 8 -4.66 11.06 -12.08
C ASP A 8 -3.22 10.56 -12.29
N LEU A 9 -2.22 11.42 -12.07
CA LEU A 9 -0.81 11.05 -12.14
C LEU A 9 -0.45 10.05 -11.03
N GLU A 10 -0.85 10.31 -9.79
CA GLU A 10 -0.60 9.40 -8.66
C GLU A 10 -1.25 8.03 -8.88
N LYS A 11 -2.50 8.03 -9.38
CA LYS A 11 -3.22 6.79 -9.75
C LYS A 11 -2.47 6.03 -10.85
N SER A 12 -2.03 6.74 -11.89
CA SER A 12 -1.28 6.15 -13.00
C SER A 12 0.06 5.56 -12.57
N ILE A 13 0.82 6.24 -11.71
CA ILE A 13 2.10 5.74 -11.17
C ILE A 13 1.89 4.44 -10.39
N THR A 14 0.85 4.41 -9.55
CA THR A 14 0.50 3.21 -8.77
C THR A 14 0.13 2.04 -9.69
N GLN A 15 -0.77 2.28 -10.64
CA GLN A 15 -1.21 1.25 -11.57
C GLN A 15 -0.07 0.75 -12.48
N GLN A 16 0.82 1.64 -12.93
CA GLN A 16 1.97 1.26 -13.74
C GLN A 16 2.92 0.36 -12.93
N SER A 17 3.19 0.69 -11.67
CA SER A 17 4.05 -0.11 -10.79
C SER A 17 3.50 -1.53 -10.58
N ILE A 18 2.17 -1.66 -10.41
CA ILE A 18 1.47 -2.95 -10.34
C ILE A 18 1.64 -3.73 -11.65
N ASN A 19 1.42 -3.06 -12.79
CA ASN A 19 1.55 -3.68 -14.11
C ASN A 19 2.98 -4.18 -14.37
N GLU A 20 4.00 -3.42 -13.99
CA GLU A 20 5.40 -3.80 -14.13
C GLU A 20 5.76 -5.02 -13.27
N ARG A 21 5.21 -5.11 -12.05
CA ARG A 21 5.47 -6.22 -11.13
C ARG A 21 4.90 -7.55 -11.62
N TRP A 22 3.70 -7.54 -12.16
CA TRP A 22 2.96 -8.78 -12.49
C TRP A 22 2.76 -9.04 -13.99
N ARG A 23 3.11 -8.10 -14.87
CA ARG A 23 3.16 -8.21 -16.36
C ARG A 23 1.90 -8.77 -17.06
N ASN A 24 0.83 -9.03 -16.31
CA ASN A 24 -0.39 -9.70 -16.77
C ASN A 24 -1.58 -8.75 -16.91
N GLY A 25 -1.46 -7.48 -16.49
CA GLY A 25 -2.50 -6.44 -16.65
C GLY A 25 -3.85 -6.74 -15.99
N GLY A 26 -3.96 -7.81 -15.19
CA GLY A 26 -5.22 -8.26 -14.59
C GLY A 26 -5.49 -7.70 -13.19
N ILE A 27 -4.56 -6.96 -12.61
CA ILE A 27 -4.69 -6.37 -11.28
C ILE A 27 -4.94 -4.88 -11.47
N VAL A 28 -6.12 -4.42 -11.06
CA VAL A 28 -6.50 -3.00 -11.13
C VAL A 28 -6.53 -2.46 -9.71
N ALA A 29 -5.88 -1.32 -9.50
CA ALA A 29 -5.98 -0.60 -8.25
C ALA A 29 -7.25 0.26 -8.24
N GLU A 30 -8.00 0.14 -7.16
CA GLU A 30 -9.21 0.89 -6.90
C GLU A 30 -8.91 2.07 -5.97
N GLU A 31 -9.56 3.19 -6.22
CA GLU A 31 -9.52 4.33 -5.32
C GLU A 31 -10.56 4.14 -4.22
N VAL A 32 -10.11 4.23 -2.98
CA VAL A 32 -10.92 4.04 -1.78
C VAL A 32 -10.61 5.13 -0.76
N GLU A 33 -11.47 5.27 0.25
CA GLU A 33 -11.20 6.08 1.43
C GLU A 33 -10.90 5.16 2.62
N VAL A 34 -9.85 5.50 3.38
CA VAL A 34 -9.46 4.75 4.57
C VAL A 34 -9.31 5.67 5.77
N GLU A 35 -9.63 5.15 6.95
CA GLU A 35 -9.43 5.86 8.21
C GLU A 35 -8.06 5.54 8.80
N LEU A 36 -7.17 6.55 8.85
CA LEU A 36 -5.81 6.40 9.36
C LEU A 36 -5.55 7.32 10.54
N ARG A 37 -4.88 6.78 11.57
CA ARG A 37 -4.30 7.61 12.63
C ARG A 37 -2.96 8.17 12.16
N LEU A 38 -2.92 9.47 11.85
CA LEU A 38 -1.73 10.13 11.30
C LEU A 38 -0.65 10.38 12.36
N SER A 39 -1.03 10.81 13.58
CA SER A 39 -0.10 10.96 14.71
C SER A 39 -0.47 10.03 15.87
N LYS A 40 0.54 9.53 16.57
CA LYS A 40 0.33 8.75 17.82
C LYS A 40 -0.33 9.56 18.94
N ALA A 41 -0.21 10.88 18.89
CA ALA A 41 -0.85 11.78 19.85
C ALA A 41 -2.32 12.05 19.52
N ASP A 42 -2.75 11.76 18.28
CA ASP A 42 -4.12 11.98 17.86
C ASP A 42 -5.04 10.89 18.42
N ARG A 43 -6.17 11.32 18.99
CA ARG A 43 -7.23 10.40 19.42
C ARG A 43 -8.10 9.97 18.25
N ASP A 44 -8.23 10.84 17.25
CA ASP A 44 -9.10 10.65 16.11
C ASP A 44 -8.36 10.03 14.92
N VAL A 45 -9.14 9.45 14.00
CA VAL A 45 -8.68 8.97 12.71
C VAL A 45 -8.99 10.03 11.65
N THR A 46 -8.16 10.08 10.62
CA THR A 46 -8.32 10.97 9.47
C THR A 46 -8.73 10.14 8.27
N ALA A 47 -9.77 10.56 7.57
CA ALA A 47 -10.14 10.02 6.27
C ALA A 47 -9.06 10.39 5.23
N CYS A 48 -8.48 9.37 4.59
CA CYS A 48 -7.40 9.50 3.64
C CYS A 48 -7.76 8.78 2.33
N PRO A 49 -7.61 9.43 1.17
CA PRO A 49 -7.74 8.74 -0.11
C PRO A 49 -6.59 7.76 -0.28
N ALA A 50 -6.88 6.59 -0.84
CA ALA A 50 -5.94 5.51 -0.99
C ALA A 50 -6.15 4.71 -2.26
N MET A 51 -5.08 4.11 -2.74
CA MET A 51 -5.10 3.06 -3.76
C MET A 51 -5.11 1.71 -3.07
N TYR A 52 -6.03 0.84 -3.51
CA TYR A 52 -6.29 -0.48 -2.97
C TYR A 52 -6.22 -1.54 -4.07
N TRP A 53 -5.57 -2.67 -3.81
CA TRP A 53 -5.70 -3.83 -4.68
C TRP A 53 -5.42 -5.12 -3.93
N GLU A 54 -5.88 -6.22 -4.51
CA GLU A 54 -5.63 -7.56 -4.00
C GLU A 54 -4.91 -8.42 -5.03
N HIS A 55 -3.98 -9.24 -4.54
CA HIS A 55 -3.33 -10.27 -5.35
C HIS A 55 -2.90 -11.45 -4.50
N ASN A 56 -3.23 -12.68 -4.93
CA ASN A 56 -2.88 -13.94 -4.26
C ASN A 56 -3.19 -13.97 -2.75
N GLY A 57 -4.34 -13.40 -2.35
CA GLY A 57 -4.77 -13.35 -0.94
C GLY A 57 -3.99 -12.33 -0.10
N CYS A 58 -3.18 -11.49 -0.72
CA CYS A 58 -2.56 -10.32 -0.10
C CYS A 58 -3.29 -9.05 -0.56
N THR A 59 -3.63 -8.21 0.41
CA THR A 59 -4.20 -6.89 0.19
C THR A 59 -3.11 -5.84 0.33
N PHE A 60 -3.11 -4.87 -0.57
CA PHE A 60 -2.17 -3.77 -0.58
C PHE A 60 -2.93 -2.45 -0.45
N LEU A 61 -2.31 -1.52 0.26
CA LEU A 61 -2.87 -0.20 0.48
C LEU A 61 -1.76 0.86 0.38
N VAL A 62 -2.01 1.91 -0.40
CA VAL A 62 -1.17 3.11 -0.47
C VAL A 62 -2.06 4.32 -0.25
N ALA A 63 -1.95 4.93 0.92
CA ALA A 63 -2.75 6.08 1.31
C ALA A 63 -1.97 7.38 1.16
N LYS A 64 -2.63 8.41 0.64
CA LYS A 64 -2.15 9.78 0.70
C LYS A 64 -2.51 10.35 2.07
N THR A 65 -1.54 10.91 2.77
CA THR A 65 -1.67 11.46 4.13
C THR A 65 -1.49 12.98 4.17
N GLY A 66 -1.15 13.57 3.02
CA GLY A 66 -1.04 15.00 2.80
C GLY A 66 -0.53 15.31 1.39
N GLU A 67 -0.23 16.58 1.14
CA GLU A 67 0.41 17.00 -0.11
C GLU A 67 1.75 16.29 -0.29
N SER A 68 1.85 15.46 -1.33
CA SER A 68 3.00 14.62 -1.65
C SER A 68 3.50 13.80 -0.45
N ARG A 69 2.60 13.27 0.37
CA ARG A 69 2.92 12.45 1.54
C ARG A 69 2.10 11.17 1.54
N TYR A 70 2.78 10.04 1.72
CA TYR A 70 2.18 8.72 1.52
C TYR A 70 2.58 7.73 2.61
N ARG A 71 1.66 6.82 2.92
CA ARG A 71 1.91 5.64 3.74
C ARG A 71 1.46 4.40 3.00
N SER A 72 2.16 3.29 3.22
CA SER A 72 1.82 2.03 2.59
C SER A 72 1.89 0.86 3.55
N GLN A 73 1.02 -0.11 3.31
CA GLN A 73 0.96 -1.36 4.06
C GLN A 73 0.44 -2.48 3.17
N PHE A 74 0.77 -3.71 3.54
CA PHE A 74 0.12 -4.90 2.99
C PHE A 74 -0.34 -5.81 4.13
N PHE A 75 -1.35 -6.64 3.87
CA PHE A 75 -1.85 -7.57 4.87
C PHE A 75 -2.48 -8.79 4.23
N TYR A 76 -2.44 -9.92 4.95
CA TYR A 76 -3.14 -11.16 4.57
C TYR A 76 -4.40 -11.38 5.42
N SER A 77 -4.46 -10.73 6.59
CA SER A 77 -5.59 -10.77 7.51
C SER A 77 -5.48 -9.62 8.51
N ALA A 78 -6.51 -9.41 9.33
CA ALA A 78 -6.47 -8.42 10.41
C ALA A 78 -5.32 -8.64 11.41
N LYS A 79 -4.83 -9.89 11.54
CA LYS A 79 -3.72 -10.26 12.44
C LYS A 79 -2.35 -10.19 11.77
N GLU A 80 -2.32 -10.19 10.44
CA GLU A 80 -1.10 -10.24 9.63
C GLU A 80 -1.03 -8.97 8.79
N GLN A 81 -0.71 -7.86 9.48
CA GLN A 81 -0.54 -6.54 8.88
C GLN A 81 0.92 -6.12 8.94
N PHE A 82 1.43 -5.65 7.81
CA PHE A 82 2.83 -5.29 7.64
C PHE A 82 2.92 -3.86 7.10
N ASN A 83 3.48 -3.00 7.93
CA ASN A 83 3.87 -1.65 7.52
C ASN A 83 5.28 -1.67 6.97
N THR A 84 5.63 -0.70 6.15
CA THR A 84 6.97 -0.60 5.57
C THR A 84 8.08 -0.19 6.56
N GLY A 85 7.74 0.12 7.82
CA GLY A 85 8.68 0.67 8.82
C GLY A 85 9.06 2.13 8.60
N ILE A 86 8.85 2.65 7.39
CA ILE A 86 8.92 4.07 7.04
C ILE A 86 7.60 4.74 7.45
N GLU A 87 7.69 5.82 8.22
CA GLU A 87 6.52 6.55 8.73
C GLU A 87 5.78 7.29 7.63
N GLU A 88 6.50 7.89 6.67
CA GLU A 88 5.90 8.61 5.55
C GLU A 88 6.90 8.74 4.40
N TYR A 89 6.42 8.60 3.17
CA TYR A 89 7.18 8.81 1.95
C TYR A 89 6.81 10.14 1.33
N THR A 90 7.78 10.82 0.72
CA THR A 90 7.54 12.04 -0.07
C THR A 90 7.49 11.80 -1.58
N ASP A 91 7.84 10.59 -2.01
CA ASP A 91 7.76 10.14 -3.39
C ASP A 91 6.86 8.89 -3.47
N LEU A 92 5.86 8.94 -4.35
CA LEU A 92 4.90 7.85 -4.50
C LEU A 92 5.51 6.61 -5.16
N GLY A 93 6.42 6.80 -6.11
CA GLY A 93 7.08 5.70 -6.81
C GLY A 93 7.90 4.86 -5.83
N ASP A 94 8.69 5.51 -4.98
CA ASP A 94 9.45 4.85 -3.91
C ASP A 94 8.53 4.15 -2.91
N CYS A 95 7.42 4.80 -2.54
CA CYS A 95 6.41 4.23 -1.63
C CYS A 95 5.83 2.91 -2.15
N VAL A 96 5.38 2.90 -3.42
CA VAL A 96 4.77 1.72 -4.06
C VAL A 96 5.83 0.64 -4.31
N LEU A 97 7.01 1.02 -4.81
CA LEU A 97 8.07 0.07 -5.12
C LEU A 97 8.61 -0.62 -3.86
N PHE A 98 8.80 0.13 -2.77
CA PHE A 98 9.24 -0.45 -1.51
C PHE A 98 8.20 -1.39 -0.91
N LEU A 99 6.91 -1.01 -0.97
CA LEU A 99 5.80 -1.88 -0.56
C LEU A 99 5.84 -3.23 -1.30
N LEU A 100 5.93 -3.19 -2.64
CA LEU A 100 5.94 -4.39 -3.48
C LEU A 100 7.16 -5.28 -3.24
N ARG A 101 8.33 -4.68 -2.98
CA ARG A 101 9.56 -5.43 -2.63
C ARG A 101 9.43 -6.09 -1.27
N LEU A 102 8.99 -5.35 -0.25
CA LEU A 102 8.83 -5.87 1.10
C LEU A 102 7.83 -7.02 1.16
N GLN A 103 6.71 -6.92 0.43
CA GLN A 103 5.75 -8.02 0.34
C GLN A 103 6.36 -9.25 -0.34
N ALA A 104 7.14 -9.07 -1.42
CA ALA A 104 7.79 -10.19 -2.11
C ALA A 104 8.84 -10.90 -1.22
N ASP A 105 9.59 -10.14 -0.42
CA ASP A 105 10.52 -10.70 0.57
C ASP A 105 9.76 -11.50 1.64
N HIS A 106 8.69 -10.93 2.18
CA HIS A 106 7.85 -11.61 3.18
C HIS A 106 7.19 -12.88 2.62
N GLU A 107 6.68 -12.84 1.38
CA GLU A 107 6.12 -14.02 0.69
C GLU A 107 7.17 -15.12 0.49
N SER A 108 8.41 -14.73 0.17
CA SER A 108 9.52 -15.67 0.02
C SER A 108 9.90 -16.35 1.33
N GLU A 109 9.93 -15.61 2.44
CA GLU A 109 10.16 -16.16 3.79
C GLU A 109 9.02 -17.07 4.23
N ARG A 110 7.78 -16.64 3.99
CA ARG A 110 6.57 -17.40 4.27
C ARG A 110 6.59 -18.74 3.52
N ASN A 111 6.89 -18.74 2.23
CA ASN A 111 6.97 -19.96 1.41
C ASN A 111 8.11 -20.90 1.82
N LYS A 112 9.26 -20.37 2.27
CA LYS A 112 10.35 -21.22 2.79
C LYS A 112 9.95 -21.98 4.07
N ASN A 113 9.02 -21.44 4.85
CA ASN A 113 8.54 -22.07 6.09
C ASN A 113 7.40 -23.08 5.87
N PHE A 114 6.88 -23.24 4.65
CA PHE A 114 5.95 -24.31 4.30
C PHE A 114 6.70 -25.43 3.55
N PRO A 115 6.98 -26.60 4.17
CA PRO A 115 7.38 -27.77 3.40
C PRO A 115 6.20 -28.18 2.52
N THR A 116 6.44 -28.31 1.21
CA THR A 116 5.50 -28.94 0.28
C THR A 116 5.23 -30.37 0.76
N ALA A 117 3.99 -30.65 1.14
CA ALA A 117 3.51 -32.00 1.43
C ALA A 117 3.36 -32.82 0.15
#